data_AF-A0A2N2V1L8-F1
#
_entry.id   AF-A0A2N2V1L8-F1
#
_cell.length_a   1.000
_cell.length_b   1.000
_cell.length_c   1.000
_cell.angle_alpha   90.00
_cell.angle_beta   90.00
_cell.angle_gamma   90.00
#
_symmetry.space_group_name_H-M   'P 1'
#
loop_
_entity.id
_entity.type
_entity.pdbx_description
1 polymer ?
#
loop_
_entity_poly.entity_id
_entity_poly.type
_entity_poly.pdbx_seq_one_letter_code
_entity_poly.pdbx_strand_id
1 'polypeptide(L)'
;MTDLRHDESIRYAMHKETVVHVSEVASGLGCECVCLDCGKPLIAKKGPVLVHHFSHVAETNCDPTPESLTHRFAKAYIARELRALEPQHEVRIESRGLEAWARAPAQWFIGYVADVEPQEYREKGFIPDVVIARGTRKLAVEVHFRHPVPPGKIALLKKRYVHAVEVDLSDLPDNAEPEQLRTALGDVRRWQWLNNQSGLANEVQNQVEGSSKTYIPPFAQVNQQRTPTCSSPQYPHNKIAEAEACVAAADTWVSQSAERRRPYSQLAPAMKLALHCHYLGLRPKELPLNLMQTVHGQSLLGRIHCMYWQTWFFAKFCIGTVPVDLRVVERAARAAYPDLRSLRATLQTDNGFSPTRQLFYEFLLQLAMQGMVTQQIGPKAWLHSFTPRARAQVEARGLLLNGYFASER
;
A
#
# COMPACT_ATOMS: atom_id res chain seq x y z
N MET A 1 25.63 -59.01 1.25
CA MET A 1 25.01 -59.10 -0.08
C MET A 1 24.73 -57.68 -0.53
N THR A 2 25.52 -57.21 -1.49
CA THR A 2 25.48 -55.88 -2.08
C THR A 2 24.24 -55.73 -2.95
N ASP A 3 23.26 -54.95 -2.48
CA ASP A 3 22.08 -54.59 -3.24
C ASP A 3 22.45 -53.43 -4.19
N LEU A 4 23.00 -53.80 -5.37
CA LEU A 4 23.25 -52.90 -6.50
C LEU A 4 21.89 -52.50 -7.09
N ARG A 5 21.28 -51.45 -6.56
CA ARG A 5 20.10 -50.83 -7.19
C ARG A 5 20.53 -50.17 -8.50
N HIS A 6 20.35 -50.95 -9.56
CA HIS A 6 20.56 -50.58 -10.96
C HIS A 6 19.56 -49.49 -11.38
N ASP A 7 20.11 -48.37 -11.87
CA ASP A 7 19.56 -47.47 -12.90
C ASP A 7 18.06 -47.15 -12.77
N GLU A 8 17.69 -46.34 -11.77
CA GLU A 8 16.45 -45.55 -11.89
C GLU A 8 16.52 -44.77 -13.20
N SER A 9 15.56 -45.03 -14.10
CA SER A 9 15.59 -44.51 -15.47
C SER A 9 15.75 -42.97 -15.49
N ILE A 10 16.91 -42.47 -15.86
CA ILE A 10 17.22 -41.03 -15.88
C ILE A 10 16.30 -40.34 -16.90
N ARG A 11 15.55 -39.31 -16.50
CA ARG A 11 14.60 -38.63 -17.40
C ARG A 11 15.10 -37.30 -17.95
N TYR A 12 16.00 -36.64 -17.24
CA TYR A 12 16.54 -35.35 -17.66
C TYR A 12 18.06 -35.36 -17.64
N ALA A 13 18.63 -34.49 -18.46
CA ALA A 13 20.06 -34.34 -18.61
C ALA A 13 20.41 -32.87 -18.84
N MET A 14 21.69 -32.53 -18.65
CA MET A 14 22.22 -31.24 -19.06
C MET A 14 22.56 -31.30 -20.55
N HIS A 15 22.01 -30.37 -21.33
CA HIS A 15 22.33 -30.16 -22.75
C HIS A 15 22.61 -28.67 -22.97
N LYS A 16 23.85 -28.34 -23.36
CA LYS A 16 24.29 -26.97 -23.68
C LYS A 16 23.86 -25.96 -22.60
N GLU A 17 24.20 -26.27 -21.35
CA GLU A 17 23.93 -25.45 -20.15
C GLU A 17 22.45 -25.35 -19.73
N THR A 18 21.56 -26.10 -20.40
CA THR A 18 20.14 -26.17 -20.04
C THR A 18 19.74 -27.58 -19.63
N VAL A 19 18.89 -27.70 -18.62
CA VAL A 19 18.30 -28.98 -18.26
C VAL A 19 17.15 -29.29 -19.22
N VAL A 20 17.22 -30.45 -19.87
CA VAL A 20 16.25 -30.92 -20.86
C VAL A 20 15.67 -32.27 -20.47
N HIS A 21 14.39 -32.49 -20.76
CA HIS A 21 13.80 -33.82 -20.66
C HIS A 21 14.24 -34.68 -21.86
N VAL A 22 14.32 -36.00 -21.67
CA VAL A 22 14.60 -36.94 -22.76
C VAL A 22 13.63 -36.79 -23.92
N SER A 23 12.37 -36.39 -23.70
CA SER A 23 11.43 -36.12 -24.79
C SER A 23 11.87 -34.96 -25.70
N GLU A 24 12.63 -34.00 -25.19
CA GLU A 24 13.05 -32.77 -25.89
C GLU A 24 14.28 -32.96 -26.80
N VAL A 25 15.01 -34.08 -26.68
CA VAL A 25 16.27 -34.31 -27.44
C VAL A 25 16.15 -35.39 -28.52
N ALA A 26 17.12 -35.47 -29.43
CA ALA A 26 17.18 -36.58 -30.38
C ALA A 26 17.47 -37.92 -29.69
N SER A 27 17.04 -39.04 -30.30
CA SER A 27 17.40 -40.38 -29.80
C SER A 27 18.87 -40.68 -30.07
N GLY A 28 19.49 -41.49 -29.20
CA GLY A 28 20.87 -41.94 -29.34
C GLY A 28 21.91 -40.98 -28.77
N LEU A 29 23.16 -41.16 -29.20
CA LEU A 29 24.32 -40.39 -28.73
C LEU A 29 24.33 -38.94 -29.24
N GLY A 30 23.59 -38.65 -30.31
CA GLY A 30 23.45 -37.30 -30.87
C GLY A 30 22.69 -36.31 -29.99
N CYS A 31 22.20 -36.72 -28.81
CA CYS A 31 21.59 -35.82 -27.86
C CYS A 31 22.60 -34.90 -27.15
N GLU A 32 23.92 -35.21 -27.20
CA GLU A 32 24.99 -34.42 -26.56
C GLU A 32 24.70 -34.10 -25.07
N CYS A 33 23.98 -34.99 -24.41
CA CYS A 33 23.52 -34.84 -23.04
C CYS A 33 24.53 -35.41 -22.05
N VAL A 34 24.65 -34.77 -20.88
CA VAL A 34 25.46 -35.28 -19.77
C VAL A 34 24.63 -35.45 -18.51
N CYS A 35 25.03 -36.41 -17.68
CA CYS A 35 24.39 -36.73 -16.42
C CYS A 35 24.52 -35.55 -15.44
N LEU A 36 23.42 -35.22 -14.76
CA LEU A 36 23.38 -34.14 -13.77
C LEU A 36 24.14 -34.51 -12.47
N ASP A 37 24.36 -35.80 -12.20
CA ASP A 37 25.08 -36.25 -10.99
C ASP A 37 26.59 -36.37 -11.23
N CYS A 38 27.00 -37.09 -12.28
CA CYS A 38 28.41 -37.38 -12.51
C CYS A 38 29.05 -36.63 -13.69
N GLY A 39 28.27 -35.83 -14.43
CA GLY A 39 28.75 -35.09 -15.61
C GLY A 39 29.16 -35.96 -16.80
N LYS A 40 28.96 -37.28 -16.74
CA LYS A 40 29.36 -38.20 -17.82
C LYS A 40 28.34 -38.22 -18.96
N PRO A 41 28.75 -38.54 -20.20
CA PRO A 41 27.87 -38.62 -21.35
C PRO A 41 26.72 -39.60 -21.15
N LEU A 42 25.54 -39.20 -21.63
CA LEU A 42 24.33 -40.00 -21.65
C LEU A 42 23.92 -40.35 -23.09
N ILE A 43 23.20 -41.46 -23.23
CA ILE A 43 22.51 -41.86 -24.47
C ILE A 43 20.99 -41.78 -24.24
N ALA A 44 20.29 -41.07 -25.12
CA ALA A 44 18.82 -41.01 -25.08
C ALA A 44 18.23 -42.29 -25.69
N LYS A 45 17.62 -43.15 -24.86
CA LYS A 45 16.91 -44.35 -25.29
C LYS A 45 15.43 -44.05 -25.42
N LYS A 46 14.95 -44.04 -26.66
CA LYS A 46 13.54 -43.86 -27.01
C LYS A 46 13.01 -45.08 -27.73
N GLY A 47 11.82 -45.54 -27.38
CA GLY A 47 11.22 -46.70 -28.00
C GLY A 47 9.81 -46.99 -27.47
N PRO A 48 9.08 -47.89 -28.15
CA PRO A 48 7.68 -48.18 -27.80
C PRO A 48 7.54 -49.12 -26.58
N VAL A 49 8.62 -49.78 -26.16
CA VAL A 49 8.59 -50.83 -25.11
C VAL A 49 8.91 -50.26 -23.72
N LEU A 50 9.88 -49.37 -23.62
CA LEU A 50 10.31 -48.74 -22.36
C LEU A 50 10.06 -47.24 -22.44
N VAL A 51 9.61 -46.65 -21.33
CA VAL A 51 9.45 -45.20 -21.23
C VAL A 51 10.78 -44.52 -21.54
N HIS A 52 10.74 -43.45 -22.35
CA HIS A 52 11.92 -42.74 -22.84
C HIS A 52 12.84 -42.33 -21.68
N HIS A 53 14.10 -42.74 -21.70
CA HIS A 53 15.06 -42.44 -20.63
C HIS A 53 16.46 -42.23 -21.18
N PHE A 54 17.34 -41.70 -20.36
CA PHE A 54 18.76 -41.67 -20.57
C PHE A 54 19.43 -42.84 -19.86
N SER A 55 20.52 -43.35 -20.44
CA SER A 55 21.45 -44.23 -19.76
C SER A 55 22.87 -43.71 -19.92
N HIS A 56 23.78 -44.08 -19.03
CA HIS A 56 25.20 -43.81 -19.21
C HIS A 56 25.74 -44.56 -20.44
N VAL A 57 26.61 -43.89 -21.21
CA VAL A 57 27.23 -44.48 -22.40
C VAL A 57 28.19 -45.62 -22.05
N ALA A 58 28.87 -45.50 -20.91
CA ALA A 58 29.72 -46.53 -20.33
C ALA A 58 29.17 -46.93 -18.95
N GLU A 59 29.57 -48.09 -18.43
CA GLU A 59 29.32 -48.42 -17.03
C GLU A 59 30.04 -47.40 -16.13
N THR A 60 29.28 -46.79 -15.24
CA THR A 60 29.78 -45.76 -14.34
C THR A 60 29.26 -46.04 -12.94
N ASN A 61 30.13 -45.90 -11.94
CA ASN A 61 29.69 -45.73 -10.55
C ASN A 61 29.17 -44.29 -10.41
N CYS A 62 28.01 -44.02 -11.00
CA CYS A 62 27.29 -42.79 -10.78
C CYS A 62 26.70 -42.85 -9.38
N ASP A 63 27.29 -42.12 -8.44
CA ASP A 63 26.75 -41.96 -7.10
C ASP A 63 25.77 -40.79 -7.16
N PRO A 64 24.45 -41.03 -7.14
CA PRO A 64 23.48 -39.96 -7.22
C PRO A 64 23.69 -39.02 -6.03
N THR A 65 23.62 -37.72 -6.30
CA THR A 65 23.61 -36.71 -5.24
C THR A 65 22.47 -37.01 -4.24
N PRO A 66 22.59 -36.62 -2.96
CA PRO A 66 21.52 -36.85 -1.98
C PRO A 66 20.17 -36.24 -2.39
N GLU A 67 20.20 -35.28 -3.32
CA GLU A 67 19.02 -34.64 -3.89
C GLU A 67 18.37 -35.50 -4.97
N SER A 68 17.09 -35.78 -4.77
CA SER A 68 16.26 -36.58 -5.67
C SER A 68 16.06 -35.92 -7.04
N LEU A 69 15.79 -36.73 -8.06
CA LEU A 69 15.71 -36.28 -9.45
C LEU A 69 14.59 -35.24 -9.63
N THR A 70 13.41 -35.50 -9.05
CA THR A 70 12.27 -34.56 -9.11
C THR A 70 12.56 -33.21 -8.47
N HIS A 71 13.29 -33.18 -7.35
CA HIS A 71 13.70 -31.93 -6.70
C HIS A 71 14.55 -31.08 -7.66
N ARG A 72 15.55 -31.71 -8.27
CA ARG A 72 16.47 -31.07 -9.22
C ARG A 72 15.76 -30.59 -10.47
N PHE A 73 14.79 -31.34 -10.97
CA PHE A 73 14.01 -30.97 -12.14
C PHE A 73 13.10 -29.78 -11.85
N ALA A 74 12.46 -29.76 -10.69
CA ALA A 74 11.67 -28.61 -10.26
C ALA A 74 12.51 -27.34 -10.18
N LYS A 75 13.71 -27.40 -9.58
CA LYS A 75 14.67 -26.27 -9.56
C LYS A 75 14.97 -25.74 -10.94
N ALA A 76 15.40 -26.63 -11.84
CA ALA A 76 15.77 -26.26 -13.19
C ALA A 76 14.59 -25.71 -13.99
N TYR A 77 13.40 -26.29 -13.79
CA TYR A 77 12.17 -25.83 -14.42
C TYR A 77 11.80 -24.42 -13.96
N ILE A 78 11.82 -24.14 -12.65
CA ILE A 78 11.55 -22.80 -12.08
C ILE A 78 12.59 -21.79 -12.60
N ALA A 79 13.87 -22.17 -12.63
CA ALA A 79 14.93 -21.32 -13.15
C ALA A 79 14.80 -21.04 -14.66
N ARG A 80 14.29 -22.00 -15.44
CA ARG A 80 14.03 -21.83 -16.88
C ARG A 80 12.81 -20.96 -17.16
N GLU A 81 11.73 -21.16 -16.42
CA GLU A 81 10.47 -20.43 -16.59
C GLU A 81 10.50 -19.01 -16.02
N LEU A 82 11.51 -18.69 -15.21
CA LEU A 82 11.71 -17.37 -14.58
C LEU A 82 10.52 -16.89 -13.75
N ARG A 83 9.72 -17.83 -13.24
CA ARG A 83 8.53 -17.53 -12.45
C ARG A 83 8.30 -18.55 -11.33
N ALA A 84 7.72 -18.08 -10.24
CA ALA A 84 7.24 -18.89 -9.13
C ALA A 84 5.91 -18.32 -8.62
N LEU A 85 5.09 -19.16 -7.97
CA LEU A 85 3.84 -18.68 -7.37
C LEU A 85 4.11 -18.07 -6.00
N GLU A 86 3.58 -16.87 -5.81
CA GLU A 86 3.36 -16.28 -4.49
C GLU A 86 2.01 -16.79 -3.99
N PRO A 87 1.96 -17.57 -2.88
CA PRO A 87 0.70 -18.01 -2.31
C PRO A 87 -0.16 -16.84 -1.85
N GLN A 88 -1.47 -17.09 -1.74
CA GLN A 88 -2.35 -16.18 -1.05
C GLN A 88 -1.80 -15.95 0.36
N HIS A 89 -1.75 -14.69 0.80
CA HIS A 89 -1.41 -14.38 2.17
C HIS A 89 -2.31 -13.30 2.72
N GLU A 90 -2.60 -13.45 4.01
CA GLU A 90 -3.32 -12.50 4.81
C GLU A 90 -2.32 -11.78 5.71
N VAL A 91 -2.21 -10.48 5.54
CA VAL A 91 -1.38 -9.64 6.40
C VAL A 91 -2.27 -9.00 7.43
N ARG A 92 -1.97 -9.25 8.70
CA ARG A 92 -2.49 -8.44 9.79
C ARG A 92 -1.77 -7.09 9.74
N ILE A 93 -2.48 -6.08 9.29
CA ILE A 93 -2.02 -4.69 9.32
C ILE A 93 -2.43 -4.16 10.68
N GLU A 94 -1.44 -4.03 11.57
CA GLU A 94 -1.57 -3.23 12.78
C GLU A 94 -1.09 -1.82 12.47
N SER A 95 -2.04 -0.90 12.34
CA SER A 95 -1.72 0.52 12.26
C SER A 95 -2.54 1.25 13.30
N ARG A 96 -1.84 1.88 14.25
CA ARG A 96 -2.44 2.77 15.26
C ARG A 96 -3.57 2.12 16.08
N GLY A 97 -3.39 0.85 16.47
CA GLY A 97 -4.32 0.12 17.33
C GLY A 97 -5.53 -0.49 16.62
N LEU A 98 -5.56 -0.50 15.29
CA LEU A 98 -6.54 -1.23 14.49
C LEU A 98 -5.89 -2.46 13.85
N GLU A 99 -6.53 -3.61 14.02
CA GLU A 99 -6.23 -4.83 13.28
C GLU A 99 -7.09 -4.86 12.02
N ALA A 100 -6.46 -4.78 10.85
CA ALA A 100 -7.11 -5.04 9.57
C ALA A 100 -6.42 -6.23 8.89
N TRP A 101 -7.22 -7.06 8.22
CA TRP A 101 -6.71 -8.17 7.43
C TRP A 101 -6.75 -7.79 5.97
N ALA A 102 -5.59 -7.64 5.35
CA ALA A 102 -5.49 -7.48 3.91
C ALA A 102 -5.15 -8.84 3.29
N ARG A 103 -5.92 -9.24 2.27
CA ARG A 103 -5.74 -10.50 1.55
C ARG A 103 -5.16 -10.19 0.18
N ALA A 104 -3.92 -10.61 -0.05
CA ALA A 104 -3.34 -10.63 -1.39
C ALA A 104 -3.67 -11.97 -2.05
N PRO A 105 -4.29 -11.99 -3.25
CA PRO A 105 -4.53 -13.24 -3.97
C PRO A 105 -3.19 -13.88 -4.38
N ALA A 106 -3.22 -15.18 -4.63
CA ALA A 106 -2.06 -15.84 -5.21
C ALA A 106 -1.75 -15.28 -6.61
N GLN A 107 -0.47 -15.13 -6.93
CA GLN A 107 -0.04 -14.54 -8.20
C GLN A 107 1.32 -15.08 -8.65
N TRP A 108 1.61 -14.96 -9.93
CA TRP A 108 2.93 -15.28 -10.48
C TRP A 108 3.92 -14.14 -10.21
N PHE A 109 5.04 -14.47 -9.57
CA PHE A 109 6.21 -13.61 -9.51
C PHE A 109 7.13 -13.95 -10.67
N ILE A 110 7.22 -13.04 -11.65
CA ILE A 110 7.98 -13.22 -12.90
C ILE A 110 9.16 -12.26 -12.90
N GLY A 111 10.36 -12.74 -13.21
CA GLY A 111 11.58 -11.95 -13.13
C GLY A 111 12.75 -12.56 -13.89
N TYR A 112 13.94 -12.49 -13.30
CA TYR A 112 15.14 -13.18 -13.77
C TYR A 112 15.75 -13.99 -12.62
N VAL A 113 16.48 -15.07 -12.92
CA VAL A 113 17.24 -15.79 -11.89
C VAL A 113 18.37 -14.89 -11.42
N ALA A 114 18.45 -14.67 -10.11
CA ALA A 114 19.52 -13.91 -9.50
C ALA A 114 20.56 -14.86 -8.90
N ASP A 115 21.84 -14.47 -9.01
CA ASP A 115 22.89 -15.17 -8.31
C ASP A 115 22.66 -15.17 -6.80
N VAL A 116 22.90 -16.33 -6.19
CA VAL A 116 22.94 -16.47 -4.74
C VAL A 116 24.23 -15.82 -4.26
N GLU A 117 24.08 -14.84 -3.36
CA GLU A 117 25.15 -13.97 -2.81
C GLU A 117 26.27 -14.76 -2.04
N PRO A 118 27.39 -14.12 -1.65
CA PRO A 118 28.75 -14.72 -1.71
C PRO A 118 29.04 -15.95 -0.84
N GLN A 119 30.21 -16.56 -1.13
CA GLN A 119 30.73 -17.86 -0.66
C GLN A 119 30.54 -18.19 0.83
N GLU A 120 30.62 -17.19 1.73
CA GLU A 120 30.40 -17.35 3.18
C GLU A 120 29.10 -18.10 3.52
N TYR A 121 28.06 -17.89 2.72
CA TYR A 121 26.75 -18.51 2.94
C TYR A 121 26.66 -19.92 2.39
N ARG A 122 27.42 -20.22 1.32
CA ARG A 122 27.53 -21.58 0.77
C ARG A 122 28.14 -22.53 1.80
N GLU A 123 29.14 -22.06 2.55
CA GLU A 123 29.83 -22.80 3.60
C GLU A 123 28.96 -23.11 4.83
N LYS A 124 27.86 -22.36 5.02
CA LYS A 124 26.88 -22.57 6.11
C LYS A 124 25.63 -23.36 5.66
N GLY A 125 25.62 -23.92 4.45
CA GLY A 125 24.49 -24.68 3.90
C GLY A 125 23.28 -23.81 3.52
N PHE A 126 23.50 -22.52 3.27
CA PHE A 126 22.46 -21.50 3.13
C PHE A 126 22.28 -21.06 1.68
N ILE A 127 21.77 -21.96 0.83
CA ILE A 127 21.46 -21.65 -0.58
C ILE A 127 19.98 -21.97 -0.81
N PRO A 128 19.14 -20.96 -1.14
CA PRO A 128 17.82 -21.23 -1.67
C PRO A 128 17.92 -22.01 -2.97
N ASP A 129 16.98 -22.90 -3.19
CA ASP A 129 16.96 -23.75 -4.38
C ASP A 129 16.92 -22.93 -5.68
N VAL A 130 16.12 -21.86 -5.69
CA VAL A 130 16.12 -20.83 -6.76
C VAL A 130 15.87 -19.45 -6.14
N VAL A 131 16.46 -18.41 -6.71
CA VAL A 131 16.12 -17.01 -6.38
C VAL A 131 15.66 -16.30 -7.65
N ILE A 132 14.41 -15.80 -7.65
CA ILE A 132 13.87 -14.98 -8.73
C ILE A 132 13.87 -13.53 -8.29
N ALA A 133 14.43 -12.63 -9.09
CA ALA A 133 14.48 -11.20 -8.83
C ALA A 133 13.65 -10.40 -9.84
N ARG A 134 12.98 -9.35 -9.35
CA ARG A 134 12.26 -8.36 -10.14
C ARG A 134 12.50 -6.97 -9.53
N GLY A 135 13.35 -6.17 -10.17
CA GLY A 135 13.78 -4.88 -9.63
C GLY A 135 14.52 -5.07 -8.29
N THR A 136 14.04 -4.42 -7.23
CA THR A 136 14.62 -4.57 -5.88
C THR A 136 14.07 -5.77 -5.11
N ARG A 137 13.02 -6.45 -5.61
CA ARG A 137 12.40 -7.59 -4.94
C ARG A 137 13.11 -8.89 -5.32
N LYS A 138 13.46 -9.70 -4.32
CA LYS A 138 13.97 -11.07 -4.49
C LYS A 138 13.00 -12.04 -3.81
N LEU A 139 12.58 -13.07 -4.53
CA LEU A 139 11.78 -14.19 -4.05
C LEU A 139 12.68 -15.43 -3.99
N ALA A 140 12.97 -15.89 -2.77
CA ALA A 140 13.61 -17.18 -2.57
C ALA A 140 12.58 -18.31 -2.72
N VAL A 141 12.96 -19.38 -3.41
CA VAL A 141 12.10 -20.54 -3.66
C VAL A 141 12.83 -21.78 -3.16
N GLU A 142 12.10 -22.63 -2.45
CA GLU A 142 12.50 -23.95 -1.98
C GLU A 142 11.57 -25.01 -2.56
N VAL A 143 12.11 -26.21 -2.82
CA VAL A 143 11.34 -27.35 -3.30
C VAL A 143 11.30 -28.42 -2.21
N HIS A 144 10.10 -28.81 -1.80
CA HIS A 144 9.85 -29.93 -0.91
C HIS A 144 9.53 -31.18 -1.74
N PHE A 145 10.40 -32.18 -1.68
CA PHE A 145 10.12 -33.51 -2.23
C PHE A 145 10.11 -34.58 -1.15
N ARG A 146 11.27 -35.04 -0.66
CA ARG A 146 11.32 -36.06 0.41
C ARG A 146 11.18 -35.48 1.81
N HIS A 147 11.70 -34.27 2.01
CA HIS A 147 11.73 -33.63 3.31
C HIS A 147 11.39 -32.15 3.16
N PRO A 148 10.52 -31.61 4.01
CA PRO A 148 10.26 -30.17 4.03
C PRO A 148 11.51 -29.44 4.48
N VAL A 149 11.57 -28.15 4.19
CA VAL A 149 12.69 -27.29 4.59
C VAL A 149 12.81 -27.31 6.13
N PRO A 150 13.98 -27.71 6.67
CA PRO A 150 14.12 -27.87 8.11
C PRO A 150 14.02 -26.52 8.83
N PRO A 151 13.50 -26.47 10.07
CA PRO A 151 13.25 -25.21 10.79
C PRO A 151 14.47 -24.28 10.90
N GLY A 152 15.68 -24.84 11.03
CA GLY A 152 16.94 -24.08 11.03
C GLY A 152 17.16 -23.31 9.72
N LYS A 153 16.89 -23.94 8.56
CA LYS A 153 16.99 -23.30 7.24
C LYS A 153 15.91 -22.22 7.08
N ILE A 154 14.67 -22.48 7.52
CA ILE A 154 13.59 -21.47 7.54
C ILE A 154 14.01 -20.21 8.33
N ALA A 155 14.55 -20.39 9.53
CA ALA A 155 14.97 -19.28 10.38
C ALA A 155 16.07 -18.41 9.73
N LEU A 156 16.96 -19.02 8.96
CA LEU A 156 18.00 -18.31 8.20
C LEU A 156 17.41 -17.61 6.97
N LEU A 157 16.51 -18.28 6.22
CA LEU A 157 15.85 -17.69 5.06
C LEU A 157 15.08 -16.42 5.46
N LYS A 158 14.40 -16.49 6.61
CA LYS A 158 13.67 -15.35 7.20
C LYS A 158 14.54 -14.11 7.45
N LYS A 159 15.82 -14.29 7.78
CA LYS A 159 16.74 -13.17 8.05
C LYS A 159 17.22 -12.46 6.80
N ARG A 160 17.25 -13.14 5.65
CA ARG A 160 17.92 -12.66 4.43
C ARG A 160 16.96 -12.28 3.31
N TYR A 161 15.86 -13.01 3.18
CA TYR A 161 14.89 -12.83 2.11
C TYR A 161 13.57 -12.41 2.72
N VAL A 162 13.16 -11.18 2.35
CA VAL A 162 11.84 -10.60 2.67
C VAL A 162 10.71 -11.53 2.20
N HIS A 163 10.91 -12.19 1.06
CA HIS A 163 9.98 -13.14 0.46
C HIS A 163 10.68 -14.49 0.22
N ALA A 164 10.15 -15.55 0.83
CA ALA A 164 10.59 -16.92 0.64
C ALA A 164 9.37 -17.85 0.59
N VAL A 165 9.31 -18.71 -0.41
CA VAL A 165 8.23 -19.69 -0.61
C VAL A 165 8.80 -21.10 -0.72
N GLU A 166 7.97 -22.09 -0.39
CA GLU A 166 8.24 -23.51 -0.61
C GLU A 166 7.12 -24.10 -1.46
N VAL A 167 7.46 -24.96 -2.41
CA VAL A 167 6.50 -25.75 -3.18
C VAL A 167 6.56 -27.23 -2.79
N ASP A 168 5.41 -27.81 -2.49
CA ASP A 168 5.25 -29.22 -2.14
C ASP A 168 5.01 -30.09 -3.38
N LEU A 169 6.00 -30.96 -3.63
CA LEU A 169 6.02 -31.96 -4.70
C LEU A 169 6.14 -33.39 -4.13
N SER A 170 5.96 -33.58 -2.82
CA SER A 170 6.24 -34.83 -2.10
C SER A 170 5.41 -36.05 -2.55
N ASP A 171 4.29 -35.81 -3.22
CA ASP A 171 3.40 -36.84 -3.77
C ASP A 171 3.72 -37.20 -5.22
N LEU A 172 4.67 -36.52 -5.86
CA LEU A 172 5.14 -36.87 -7.20
C LEU A 172 6.06 -38.10 -7.16
N PRO A 173 6.16 -38.87 -8.26
CA PRO A 173 7.20 -39.91 -8.37
C PRO A 173 8.57 -39.25 -8.55
N ASP A 174 9.66 -39.92 -8.14
CA ASP A 174 11.03 -39.36 -8.23
C ASP A 174 11.46 -39.04 -9.68
N ASN A 175 10.82 -39.67 -10.66
CA ASN A 175 11.03 -39.44 -12.09
C ASN A 175 9.84 -38.72 -12.76
N ALA A 176 9.23 -37.74 -12.09
CA ALA A 176 8.07 -37.00 -12.59
C ALA A 176 8.27 -36.46 -14.02
N GLU A 177 7.24 -36.66 -14.86
CA GLU A 177 7.21 -36.17 -16.23
C GLU A 177 7.05 -34.64 -16.26
N PRO A 178 7.52 -33.94 -17.32
CA PRO A 178 7.46 -32.48 -17.42
C PRO A 178 6.06 -31.90 -17.20
N GLU A 179 5.03 -32.59 -17.69
CA GLU A 179 3.65 -32.14 -17.59
C GLU A 179 3.09 -32.28 -16.17
N GLN A 180 3.54 -33.29 -15.42
CA GLN A 180 3.20 -33.47 -14.00
C GLN A 180 3.83 -32.35 -13.17
N LEU A 181 5.11 -32.06 -13.40
CA LEU A 181 5.80 -30.93 -12.77
C LEU A 181 5.15 -29.60 -13.11
N ARG A 182 4.83 -29.35 -14.38
CA ARG A 182 4.14 -28.13 -14.83
C ARG A 182 2.79 -27.96 -14.12
N THR A 183 2.02 -29.04 -14.03
CA THR A 183 0.71 -29.03 -13.36
C THR A 183 0.86 -28.77 -11.86
N ALA A 184 1.80 -29.44 -11.20
CA ALA A 184 2.06 -29.27 -9.77
C ALA A 184 2.57 -27.85 -9.44
N LEU A 185 3.53 -27.34 -10.20
CA LEU A 185 4.05 -25.98 -10.02
C LEU A 185 2.99 -24.90 -10.30
N GLY A 186 1.97 -25.20 -11.12
CA GLY A 186 0.83 -24.32 -11.38
C GLY A 186 -0.29 -24.37 -10.33
N ASP A 187 -0.30 -25.36 -9.43
CA ASP A 187 -1.31 -25.49 -8.38
C ASP A 187 -0.95 -24.65 -7.16
N VAL A 188 -1.65 -23.53 -6.98
CA VAL A 188 -1.49 -22.60 -5.86
C VAL A 188 -1.51 -23.29 -4.49
N ARG A 189 -2.25 -24.40 -4.33
CA ARG A 189 -2.38 -25.10 -3.04
C ARG A 189 -1.10 -25.79 -2.59
N ARG A 190 -0.15 -25.98 -3.50
CA ARG A 190 1.17 -26.59 -3.21
C ARG A 190 2.20 -25.59 -2.74
N TRP A 191 1.91 -24.30 -2.84
CA TRP A 191 2.86 -23.25 -2.48
C TRP A 191 2.53 -22.70 -1.11
N GLN A 192 3.55 -22.55 -0.26
CA GLN A 192 3.43 -21.94 1.06
C GLN A 192 4.52 -20.91 1.33
N TRP A 193 4.22 -19.95 2.20
CA TRP A 193 5.19 -18.94 2.62
C TRP A 193 6.11 -19.48 3.71
N LEU A 194 7.42 -19.53 3.42
CA LEU A 194 8.46 -19.71 4.44
C LEU A 194 8.78 -18.40 5.15
N ASN A 195 8.81 -17.29 4.39
CA ASN A 195 8.88 -15.94 4.92
C ASN A 195 8.10 -14.96 4.04
N ASN A 196 7.34 -14.08 4.66
CA ASN A 196 6.65 -12.99 3.98
C ASN A 196 6.83 -11.65 4.73
N GLN A 197 7.93 -11.49 5.48
CA GLN A 197 8.22 -10.28 6.24
C GLN A 197 8.22 -9.04 5.35
N SER A 198 7.11 -8.30 5.36
CA SER A 198 7.03 -6.84 5.15
C SER A 198 7.70 -6.26 3.90
N GLY A 199 7.52 -6.88 2.73
CA GLY A 199 7.57 -6.17 1.43
C GLY A 199 6.20 -5.63 1.06
N LEU A 200 5.15 -6.43 1.30
CA LEU A 200 3.77 -6.09 0.97
C LEU A 200 3.09 -5.20 2.00
N ALA A 201 3.53 -5.11 3.27
CA ALA A 201 2.88 -4.19 4.23
C ALA A 201 2.91 -2.73 3.73
N ASN A 202 4.00 -2.31 3.07
CA ASN A 202 4.13 -0.98 2.48
C ASN A 202 3.47 -0.88 1.08
N GLU A 203 3.54 -1.92 0.24
CA GLU A 203 2.89 -1.94 -1.10
C GLU A 203 1.35 -2.06 -1.00
N VAL A 204 0.85 -2.84 -0.04
CA VAL A 204 -0.58 -3.02 0.30
C VAL A 204 -1.11 -1.84 1.10
N GLN A 205 -0.31 -1.15 1.92
CA GLN A 205 -0.75 0.13 2.49
C GLN A 205 -1.04 1.16 1.37
N ASN A 206 -0.25 1.17 0.30
CA ASN A 206 -0.53 1.97 -0.89
C ASN A 206 -1.68 1.43 -1.78
N GLN A 207 -1.96 0.12 -1.81
CA GLN A 207 -3.05 -0.48 -2.61
C GLN A 207 -4.41 -0.61 -1.87
N VAL A 208 -4.43 -0.76 -0.55
CA VAL A 208 -5.64 -0.73 0.31
C VAL A 208 -6.19 0.69 0.40
N GLU A 209 -5.32 1.70 0.40
CA GLU A 209 -5.70 3.09 0.15
C GLU A 209 -6.30 3.30 -1.27
N GLY A 210 -6.05 2.40 -2.22
CA GLY A 210 -6.65 2.44 -3.56
C GLY A 210 -7.92 1.59 -3.75
N SER A 211 -8.18 0.60 -2.89
CA SER A 211 -9.25 -0.39 -3.09
C SER A 211 -10.33 -0.44 -1.99
N SER A 212 -10.14 0.25 -0.85
CA SER A 212 -11.21 0.40 0.13
C SER A 212 -12.30 1.32 -0.39
N LYS A 213 -13.45 0.72 -0.71
CA LYS A 213 -14.72 1.40 -0.97
C LYS A 213 -15.22 2.22 0.23
N THR A 214 -14.61 2.16 1.41
CA THR A 214 -15.03 2.97 2.57
C THR A 214 -13.79 3.57 3.20
N TYR A 215 -13.68 4.89 3.20
CA TYR A 215 -12.59 5.58 3.87
C TYR A 215 -12.95 5.77 5.33
N ILE A 216 -12.17 5.13 6.20
CA ILE A 216 -12.30 5.28 7.64
C ILE A 216 -11.23 6.28 8.09
N PRO A 217 -11.62 7.48 8.52
CA PRO A 217 -10.67 8.49 8.96
C PRO A 217 -9.81 7.98 10.14
N PRO A 218 -8.46 8.05 10.09
CA PRO A 218 -7.53 7.51 11.10
C PRO A 218 -7.70 7.98 12.55
N PHE A 219 -8.66 8.86 12.85
CA PHE A 219 -8.87 9.49 14.16
C PHE A 219 -10.34 9.61 14.56
N ALA A 220 -11.27 9.02 13.79
CA ALA A 220 -12.69 9.04 14.15
C ALA A 220 -13.03 8.38 15.49
N GLN A 221 -12.14 7.56 16.04
CA GLN A 221 -12.30 6.95 17.36
C GLN A 221 -11.46 7.61 18.46
N VAL A 222 -10.56 8.56 18.14
CA VAL A 222 -9.53 9.05 19.08
C VAL A 222 -9.78 10.47 19.61
N ASN A 223 -10.68 11.27 19.02
CA ASN A 223 -10.80 12.69 19.39
C ASN A 223 -12.22 13.16 19.69
N GLN A 224 -12.83 12.63 20.75
CA GLN A 224 -13.90 13.35 21.45
C GLN A 224 -13.38 14.18 22.65
N GLN A 225 -12.08 14.06 22.99
CA GLN A 225 -11.53 14.58 24.25
C GLN A 225 -10.34 15.55 24.12
N ARG A 226 -9.84 15.85 22.91
CA ARG A 226 -8.78 16.87 22.78
C ARG A 226 -9.41 18.25 22.76
N THR A 227 -9.15 19.03 23.81
CA THR A 227 -9.37 20.47 23.81
C THR A 227 -8.77 21.07 22.54
N PRO A 228 -9.51 21.90 21.79
CA PRO A 228 -8.93 22.54 20.61
C PRO A 228 -7.68 23.32 21.00
N THR A 229 -6.68 23.36 20.12
CA THR A 229 -5.43 24.10 20.36
C THR A 229 -5.17 25.03 19.20
N CYS A 230 -4.53 26.17 19.44
CA CYS A 230 -4.18 27.10 18.39
C CYS A 230 -2.83 26.74 17.76
N SER A 231 -2.72 26.96 16.46
CA SER A 231 -1.62 26.44 15.61
C SER A 231 -0.34 27.30 15.63
N SER A 232 -0.30 28.36 16.44
CA SER A 232 0.86 29.24 16.57
C SER A 232 1.06 29.70 18.02
N PRO A 233 2.32 29.83 18.49
CA PRO A 233 2.64 30.55 19.72
C PRO A 233 2.60 32.10 19.55
N GLN A 234 2.42 32.63 18.34
CA GLN A 234 2.34 34.08 18.06
C GLN A 234 1.25 34.44 17.03
N TYR A 235 0.46 35.46 17.36
CA TYR A 235 -0.60 36.02 16.53
C TYR A 235 -0.05 36.66 15.24
N PRO A 236 -0.63 36.43 14.04
CA PRO A 236 -0.04 36.81 12.77
C PRO A 236 -0.24 38.30 12.42
N HIS A 237 0.34 39.21 13.22
CA HIS A 237 0.13 40.66 13.15
C HIS A 237 0.29 41.25 11.74
N ASN A 238 1.33 40.87 10.99
CA ASN A 238 1.57 41.42 9.65
C ASN A 238 0.44 41.09 8.66
N LYS A 239 -0.06 39.84 8.67
CA LYS A 239 -1.16 39.41 7.78
C LYS A 239 -2.47 40.10 8.14
N ILE A 240 -2.66 40.38 9.42
CA ILE A 240 -3.83 41.10 9.92
C ILE A 240 -3.77 42.57 9.53
N ALA A 241 -2.61 43.21 9.64
CA ALA A 241 -2.42 44.58 9.18
C ALA A 241 -2.67 44.72 7.66
N GLU A 242 -2.16 43.79 6.86
CA GLU A 242 -2.43 43.73 5.41
C GLU A 242 -3.93 43.59 5.11
N ALA A 243 -4.64 42.75 5.88
CA ALA A 243 -6.09 42.58 5.72
C ALA A 243 -6.91 43.78 6.22
N GLU A 244 -6.48 44.44 7.30
CA GLU A 244 -7.09 45.70 7.78
C GLU A 244 -7.05 46.77 6.69
N ALA A 245 -5.92 46.88 5.97
CA ALA A 245 -5.80 47.80 4.83
C ALA A 245 -6.78 47.48 3.67
N CYS A 246 -7.32 46.26 3.62
CA CYS A 246 -8.26 45.83 2.59
C CYS A 246 -9.74 45.99 2.97
N VAL A 247 -10.08 46.43 4.20
CA VAL A 247 -11.49 46.46 4.68
C VAL A 247 -12.41 47.30 3.79
N ALA A 248 -12.02 48.53 3.44
CA ALA A 248 -12.83 49.39 2.58
C ALA A 248 -13.02 48.80 1.16
N ALA A 249 -11.98 48.12 0.63
CA ALA A 249 -12.07 47.43 -0.64
C ALA A 249 -13.03 46.23 -0.55
N ALA A 250 -13.03 45.49 0.57
CA ALA A 250 -13.95 44.39 0.83
C ALA A 250 -15.40 44.87 0.89
N ASP A 251 -15.69 45.95 1.61
CA ASP A 251 -17.04 46.55 1.69
C ASP A 251 -17.55 46.98 0.30
N THR A 252 -16.67 47.57 -0.50
CA THR A 252 -16.95 47.94 -1.89
C THR A 252 -17.25 46.71 -2.73
N TRP A 253 -16.44 45.65 -2.62
CA TRP A 253 -16.63 44.40 -3.37
C TRP A 253 -17.96 43.72 -3.02
N VAL A 254 -18.37 43.72 -1.75
CA VAL A 254 -19.68 43.17 -1.32
C VAL A 254 -20.84 44.01 -1.84
N SER A 255 -20.67 45.32 -1.99
CA SER A 255 -21.70 46.22 -2.52
C SER A 255 -21.83 46.16 -4.06
N GLN A 256 -20.84 45.61 -4.77
CA GLN A 256 -20.88 45.45 -6.22
C GLN A 256 -21.86 44.34 -6.66
N SER A 257 -22.45 44.49 -7.86
CA SER A 257 -23.20 43.44 -8.52
C SER A 257 -22.31 42.23 -8.86
N ALA A 258 -22.88 41.03 -8.90
CA ALA A 258 -22.12 39.80 -9.13
C ALA A 258 -21.30 39.82 -10.43
N GLU A 259 -21.81 40.45 -11.50
CA GLU A 259 -21.15 40.61 -12.80
C GLU A 259 -19.90 41.48 -12.75
N ARG A 260 -19.83 42.44 -11.81
CA ARG A 260 -18.70 43.36 -11.66
C ARG A 260 -17.64 42.85 -10.69
N ARG A 261 -17.95 41.80 -9.92
CA ARG A 261 -17.03 41.25 -8.93
C ARG A 261 -15.93 40.46 -9.61
N ARG A 262 -14.68 40.78 -9.23
CA ARG A 262 -13.56 39.88 -9.52
C ARG A 262 -13.82 38.51 -8.88
N PRO A 263 -13.54 37.39 -9.58
CA PRO A 263 -13.69 36.06 -9.02
C PRO A 263 -12.94 35.90 -7.71
N TYR A 264 -13.58 35.31 -6.70
CA TYR A 264 -12.97 35.11 -5.37
C TYR A 264 -11.60 34.42 -5.45
N SER A 265 -11.45 33.43 -6.33
CA SER A 265 -10.19 32.69 -6.52
C SER A 265 -9.01 33.60 -6.88
N GLN A 266 -9.25 34.69 -7.60
CA GLN A 266 -8.25 35.66 -8.07
C GLN A 266 -7.91 36.75 -7.05
N LEU A 267 -8.60 36.80 -5.90
CA LEU A 267 -8.33 37.80 -4.87
C LEU A 267 -7.04 37.48 -4.10
N ALA A 268 -6.29 38.53 -3.75
CA ALA A 268 -5.13 38.41 -2.87
C ALA A 268 -5.53 37.90 -1.46
N PRO A 269 -4.64 37.19 -0.73
CA PRO A 269 -4.95 36.64 0.59
C PRO A 269 -5.50 37.65 1.60
N ALA A 270 -4.90 38.84 1.68
CA ALA A 270 -5.34 39.92 2.56
C ALA A 270 -6.78 40.36 2.28
N MET A 271 -7.12 40.51 0.99
CA MET A 271 -8.48 40.83 0.55
C MET A 271 -9.48 39.71 0.87
N LYS A 272 -9.08 38.44 0.69
CA LYS A 272 -9.90 37.28 1.08
C LYS A 272 -10.21 37.31 2.58
N LEU A 273 -9.20 37.54 3.42
CA LEU A 273 -9.40 37.62 4.87
C LEU A 273 -10.31 38.79 5.26
N ALA A 274 -10.13 39.96 4.67
CA ALA A 274 -11.00 41.12 4.89
C ALA A 274 -12.46 40.80 4.54
N LEU A 275 -12.70 40.12 3.41
CA LEU A 275 -14.03 39.67 3.01
C LEU A 275 -14.62 38.65 3.99
N HIS A 276 -13.84 37.68 4.48
CA HIS A 276 -14.33 36.74 5.48
C HIS A 276 -14.73 37.48 6.75
N CYS A 277 -13.88 38.40 7.22
CA CYS A 277 -14.15 39.20 8.41
C CYS A 277 -15.43 40.05 8.21
N HIS A 278 -15.60 40.67 7.05
CA HIS A 278 -16.85 41.37 6.68
C HIS A 278 -18.06 40.44 6.85
N TYR A 279 -18.05 39.23 6.28
CA TYR A 279 -19.16 38.29 6.40
C TYR A 279 -19.38 37.75 7.82
N LEU A 280 -18.36 37.77 8.67
CA LEU A 280 -18.46 37.43 10.09
C LEU A 280 -18.87 38.61 10.98
N GLY A 281 -19.01 39.82 10.43
CA GLY A 281 -19.24 41.04 11.21
C GLY A 281 -18.04 41.39 12.10
N LEU A 282 -16.82 41.01 11.69
CA LEU A 282 -15.57 41.25 12.39
C LEU A 282 -14.68 42.22 11.61
N ARG A 283 -13.82 42.94 12.31
CA ARG A 283 -12.61 43.52 11.74
C ARG A 283 -11.47 42.49 11.80
N PRO A 284 -10.54 42.46 10.83
CA PRO A 284 -9.39 41.56 10.89
C PRO A 284 -8.61 41.59 12.22
N LYS A 285 -8.49 42.76 12.87
CA LYS A 285 -7.86 42.93 14.19
C LYS A 285 -8.65 42.35 15.36
N GLU A 286 -9.94 42.06 15.16
CA GLU A 286 -10.81 41.43 16.15
C GLU A 286 -10.84 39.91 16.03
N LEU A 287 -10.11 39.36 15.06
CA LEU A 287 -10.23 37.96 14.70
C LEU A 287 -9.77 37.04 15.84
N PRO A 288 -10.66 36.19 16.38
CA PRO A 288 -10.31 35.41 17.55
C PRO A 288 -9.56 34.12 17.19
N LEU A 289 -8.82 33.59 18.17
CA LEU A 289 -7.95 32.43 17.99
C LEU A 289 -8.68 31.12 17.68
N ASN A 290 -9.98 31.03 17.96
CA ASN A 290 -10.82 29.90 17.52
C ASN A 290 -11.01 29.82 15.99
N LEU A 291 -10.52 30.78 15.22
CA LEU A 291 -10.40 30.67 13.76
C LEU A 291 -8.93 30.50 13.32
N MET A 292 -8.06 30.05 14.23
CA MET A 292 -6.64 29.73 14.01
C MET A 292 -6.24 28.39 14.64
N GLN A 293 -7.20 27.46 14.71
CA GLN A 293 -7.05 26.18 15.40
C GLN A 293 -6.13 25.22 14.64
N THR A 294 -5.44 24.35 15.36
CA THR A 294 -4.67 23.25 14.78
C THR A 294 -5.64 22.15 14.39
N VAL A 295 -5.70 21.84 13.09
CA VAL A 295 -6.55 20.77 12.57
C VAL A 295 -5.69 19.73 11.86
N HIS A 296 -5.94 18.46 12.12
CA HIS A 296 -5.20 17.38 11.47
C HIS A 296 -5.49 17.40 9.97
N GLY A 297 -4.46 17.10 9.18
CA GLY A 297 -4.57 17.14 7.72
C GLY A 297 -4.59 18.55 7.13
N GLN A 298 -4.37 19.62 7.93
CA GLN A 298 -4.27 20.98 7.39
C GLN A 298 -3.16 21.14 6.33
N SER A 299 -2.15 20.25 6.33
CA SER A 299 -1.12 20.16 5.29
C SER A 299 -1.68 19.88 3.89
N LEU A 300 -2.91 19.35 3.78
CA LEU A 300 -3.65 19.19 2.51
C LEU A 300 -3.96 20.55 1.86
N LEU A 301 -4.06 21.61 2.66
CA LEU A 301 -4.21 22.99 2.17
C LEU A 301 -2.87 23.63 1.77
N GLY A 302 -1.78 22.85 1.75
CA GLY A 302 -0.47 23.30 1.31
C GLY A 302 0.10 24.39 2.23
N ARG A 303 0.37 25.57 1.66
CA ARG A 303 0.96 26.72 2.38
C ARG A 303 -0.08 27.71 2.89
N ILE A 304 -1.37 27.40 2.79
CA ILE A 304 -2.45 28.28 3.24
C ILE A 304 -2.46 28.30 4.76
N HIS A 305 -2.23 29.48 5.34
CA HIS A 305 -2.30 29.67 6.79
C HIS A 305 -3.72 29.37 7.31
N CYS A 306 -3.82 28.77 8.50
CA CYS A 306 -5.08 28.28 9.09
C CYS A 306 -6.20 29.33 9.09
N MET A 307 -5.84 30.53 9.52
CA MET A 307 -6.67 31.73 9.55
C MET A 307 -7.47 31.93 8.26
N TYR A 308 -6.86 31.78 7.08
CA TYR A 308 -7.54 32.07 5.81
C TYR A 308 -8.65 31.07 5.52
N TRP A 309 -8.41 29.77 5.73
CA TRP A 309 -9.38 28.74 5.39
C TRP A 309 -10.43 28.54 6.49
N GLN A 310 -10.07 28.74 7.76
CA GLN A 310 -11.02 28.62 8.87
C GLN A 310 -12.02 29.78 8.88
N THR A 311 -11.56 31.02 8.65
CA THR A 311 -12.45 32.17 8.48
C THR A 311 -13.37 32.02 7.28
N TRP A 312 -12.83 31.55 6.15
CA TRP A 312 -13.61 31.24 4.96
C TRP A 312 -14.68 30.19 5.24
N PHE A 313 -14.28 29.07 5.85
CA PHE A 313 -15.17 27.96 6.14
C PHE A 313 -16.31 28.41 7.06
N PHE A 314 -15.97 29.10 8.15
CA PHE A 314 -16.97 29.58 9.10
C PHE A 314 -17.93 30.56 8.44
N ALA A 315 -17.42 31.58 7.74
CA ALA A 315 -18.23 32.59 7.08
C ALA A 315 -19.19 31.99 6.03
N LYS A 316 -18.76 30.93 5.35
CA LYS A 316 -19.52 30.32 4.25
C LYS A 316 -20.51 29.24 4.71
N PHE A 317 -20.19 28.51 5.78
CA PHE A 317 -20.93 27.29 6.15
C PHE A 317 -21.47 27.29 7.58
N CYS A 318 -20.98 28.16 8.47
CA CYS A 318 -21.35 28.18 9.89
C CYS A 318 -22.30 29.34 10.25
N ILE A 319 -23.05 29.87 9.27
CA ILE A 319 -24.11 30.86 9.48
C ILE A 319 -25.34 30.42 8.70
N GLY A 320 -26.48 30.31 9.39
CA GLY A 320 -27.77 29.91 8.82
C GLY A 320 -28.41 28.74 9.57
N THR A 321 -29.32 28.04 8.92
CA THR A 321 -30.08 26.91 9.51
C THR A 321 -29.78 25.57 8.86
N VAL A 322 -29.05 25.57 7.74
CA VAL A 322 -28.77 24.37 6.95
C VAL A 322 -27.58 23.63 7.57
N PRO A 323 -27.68 22.31 7.82
CA PRO A 323 -26.54 21.51 8.23
C PRO A 323 -25.39 21.55 7.23
N VAL A 324 -24.16 21.49 7.72
CA VAL A 324 -22.95 21.58 6.91
C VAL A 324 -22.74 20.28 6.11
N ASP A 325 -22.94 20.34 4.80
CA ASP A 325 -22.62 19.24 3.88
C ASP A 325 -21.14 19.28 3.45
N LEU A 326 -20.36 18.33 3.97
CA LEU A 326 -18.92 18.20 3.67
C LEU A 326 -18.60 17.98 2.19
N ARG A 327 -19.53 17.44 1.39
CA ARG A 327 -19.36 17.32 -0.07
C ARG A 327 -19.41 18.67 -0.75
N VAL A 328 -20.34 19.54 -0.30
CA VAL A 328 -20.46 20.91 -0.78
C VAL A 328 -19.25 21.74 -0.34
N VAL A 329 -18.82 21.56 0.92
CA VAL A 329 -17.60 22.20 1.45
C VAL A 329 -16.40 21.85 0.58
N GLU A 330 -16.14 20.57 0.32
CA GLU A 330 -14.98 20.14 -0.47
C GLU A 330 -15.00 20.77 -1.87
N ARG A 331 -16.16 20.76 -2.54
CA ARG A 331 -16.31 21.38 -3.86
C ARG A 331 -16.01 22.88 -3.82
N ALA A 332 -16.51 23.58 -2.81
CA ALA A 332 -16.26 25.00 -2.63
C ALA A 332 -14.80 25.30 -2.27
N ALA A 333 -14.15 24.43 -1.50
CA ALA A 333 -12.75 24.57 -1.12
C ALA A 333 -11.84 24.47 -2.35
N ARG A 334 -12.12 23.53 -3.26
CA ARG A 334 -11.40 23.41 -4.54
C ARG A 334 -11.52 24.66 -5.42
N ALA A 335 -12.67 25.33 -5.39
CA ALA A 335 -12.87 26.58 -6.12
C ALA A 335 -12.19 27.78 -5.43
N ALA A 336 -12.22 27.82 -4.09
CA ALA A 336 -11.63 28.89 -3.30
C ALA A 336 -10.09 28.84 -3.26
N TYR A 337 -9.54 27.62 -3.29
CA TYR A 337 -8.12 27.31 -3.13
C TYR A 337 -7.67 26.33 -4.23
N PRO A 338 -7.34 26.82 -5.44
CA PRO A 338 -6.96 25.97 -6.57
C PRO A 338 -5.71 25.11 -6.30
N ASP A 339 -4.80 25.60 -5.45
CA ASP A 339 -3.57 24.90 -5.05
C ASP A 339 -3.78 23.88 -3.92
N LEU A 340 -5.02 23.66 -3.49
CA LEU A 340 -5.36 22.63 -2.52
C LEU A 340 -4.82 21.30 -3.04
N ARG A 341 -3.82 20.74 -2.34
CA ARG A 341 -3.14 19.53 -2.77
C ARG A 341 -4.17 18.42 -2.77
N SER A 342 -4.68 18.11 -3.95
CA SER A 342 -5.42 16.89 -4.14
C SER A 342 -4.42 15.77 -3.84
N LEU A 343 -4.59 15.07 -2.72
CA LEU A 343 -4.50 13.62 -2.82
C LEU A 343 -5.38 13.31 -4.02
N ARG A 344 -4.78 12.81 -5.10
CA ARG A 344 -5.47 12.57 -6.38
C ARG A 344 -6.82 11.90 -6.10
N ALA A 345 -7.72 11.94 -7.07
CA ALA A 345 -9.04 11.30 -7.04
C ALA A 345 -9.07 9.77 -6.74
N THR A 346 -8.02 9.22 -6.14
CA THR A 346 -7.74 7.81 -5.83
C THR A 346 -8.45 7.27 -4.59
N LEU A 347 -9.21 8.10 -3.85
CA LEU A 347 -10.09 7.64 -2.77
C LEU A 347 -11.54 8.06 -3.05
N GLN A 348 -12.12 7.57 -4.16
CA GLN A 348 -13.58 7.53 -4.26
C GLN A 348 -14.05 6.44 -3.30
N THR A 349 -14.74 6.87 -2.25
CA THR A 349 -15.26 5.99 -1.22
C THR A 349 -16.77 6.02 -1.29
N ASP A 350 -17.38 4.85 -1.21
CA ASP A 350 -18.82 4.62 -1.19
C ASP A 350 -19.49 5.34 -0.01
N ASN A 351 -18.78 5.51 1.12
CA ASN A 351 -19.27 6.30 2.24
C ASN A 351 -19.20 7.82 2.01
N GLY A 352 -18.58 8.26 0.92
CA GLY A 352 -18.39 9.68 0.62
C GLY A 352 -17.57 10.40 1.68
N PHE A 353 -16.62 9.75 2.34
CA PHE A 353 -15.66 10.40 3.23
C PHE A 353 -14.27 10.42 2.58
N SER A 354 -13.55 11.53 2.66
CA SER A 354 -12.22 11.67 2.05
C SER A 354 -11.27 12.36 3.03
N PRO A 355 -9.94 12.30 2.85
CA PRO A 355 -9.00 13.05 3.67
C PRO A 355 -9.30 14.56 3.71
N THR A 356 -9.78 15.13 2.60
CA THR A 356 -10.20 16.54 2.56
C THR A 356 -11.49 16.78 3.35
N ARG A 357 -12.48 15.89 3.28
CA ARG A 357 -13.71 16.01 4.10
C ARG A 357 -13.42 15.79 5.58
N GLN A 358 -12.47 14.94 5.89
CA GLN A 358 -12.01 14.65 7.23
C GLN A 358 -11.39 15.89 7.91
N LEU A 359 -10.55 16.65 7.20
CA LEU A 359 -10.03 17.94 7.67
C LEU A 359 -11.16 18.87 8.13
N PHE A 360 -12.19 19.04 7.29
CA PHE A 360 -13.32 19.91 7.62
C PHE A 360 -14.21 19.35 8.73
N TYR A 361 -14.38 18.03 8.77
CA TYR A 361 -15.07 17.33 9.84
C TYR A 361 -14.39 17.56 11.20
N GLU A 362 -13.06 17.48 11.28
CA GLU A 362 -12.35 17.76 12.54
C GLU A 362 -12.55 19.20 12.98
N PHE A 363 -12.49 20.15 12.05
CA PHE A 363 -12.75 21.53 12.38
C PHE A 363 -14.17 21.72 12.93
N LEU A 364 -15.17 21.08 12.32
CA LEU A 364 -16.55 21.08 12.83
C LEU A 364 -16.67 20.44 14.22
N LEU A 365 -15.94 19.36 14.52
CA LEU A 365 -15.88 18.80 15.86
C LEU A 365 -15.34 19.81 16.87
N GLN A 366 -14.23 20.48 16.55
CA GLN A 366 -13.66 21.50 17.42
C GLN A 366 -14.61 22.68 17.62
N LEU A 367 -15.31 23.11 16.57
CA LEU A 367 -16.36 24.14 16.65
C LEU A 367 -17.55 23.67 17.50
N ALA A 368 -17.92 22.39 17.43
CA ALA A 368 -18.99 21.81 18.25
C ALA A 368 -18.60 21.80 19.73
N MET A 369 -17.36 21.42 20.05
CA MET A 369 -16.81 21.47 21.42
C MET A 369 -16.82 22.89 22.00
N GLN A 370 -16.67 23.91 21.14
CA GLN A 370 -16.73 25.32 21.52
C GLN A 370 -18.16 25.89 21.49
N GLY A 371 -19.16 25.08 21.21
CA GLY A 371 -20.55 25.50 21.13
C GLY A 371 -20.84 26.47 19.98
N MET A 372 -20.11 26.40 18.87
CA MET A 372 -20.35 27.23 17.67
C MET A 372 -21.27 26.54 16.66
N VAL A 373 -21.27 25.20 16.66
CA VAL A 373 -22.20 24.37 15.89
C VAL A 373 -22.79 23.30 16.81
N THR A 374 -23.98 22.82 16.50
CA THR A 374 -24.61 21.68 17.18
C THR A 374 -24.24 20.40 16.44
N GLN A 375 -23.64 19.43 17.13
CA GLN A 375 -23.34 18.12 16.57
C GLN A 375 -24.47 17.14 16.89
N GLN A 376 -25.00 16.48 15.87
CA GLN A 376 -25.85 15.30 16.00
C GLN A 376 -25.00 14.06 15.68
N ILE A 377 -24.84 13.18 16.67
CA ILE A 377 -24.01 11.97 16.56
C ILE A 377 -24.78 10.91 15.78
N GLY A 378 -24.20 10.47 14.67
CA GLY A 378 -24.62 9.30 13.91
C GLY A 378 -23.84 8.05 14.33
N PRO A 379 -24.21 6.84 13.84
CA PRO A 379 -23.54 5.59 14.22
C PRO A 379 -22.09 5.50 13.72
N LYS A 380 -21.68 6.37 12.79
CA LYS A 380 -20.33 6.48 12.23
C LYS A 380 -19.97 7.95 12.09
N ALA A 381 -18.67 8.29 12.16
CA ALA A 381 -18.18 9.67 12.10
C ALA A 381 -18.67 10.45 10.86
N TRP A 382 -18.71 9.82 9.69
CA TRP A 382 -19.20 10.42 8.45
C TRP A 382 -20.73 10.52 8.34
N LEU A 383 -21.47 10.02 9.34
CA LEU A 383 -22.91 10.18 9.49
C LEU A 383 -23.26 11.20 10.58
N HIS A 384 -22.25 11.87 11.16
CA HIS A 384 -22.51 13.02 12.03
C HIS A 384 -23.06 14.17 11.20
N SER A 385 -23.97 14.93 11.80
CA SER A 385 -24.48 16.17 11.22
C SER A 385 -24.08 17.35 12.10
N PHE A 386 -23.73 18.47 11.48
CA PHE A 386 -23.35 19.70 12.19
C PHE A 386 -24.24 20.84 11.72
N THR A 387 -25.00 21.44 12.64
CA THR A 387 -25.89 22.56 12.33
C THR A 387 -25.32 23.85 12.92
N PRO A 388 -25.22 24.95 12.15
CA PRO A 388 -24.80 26.23 12.69
C PRO A 388 -25.69 26.69 13.84
N ARG A 389 -25.08 27.27 14.89
CA ARG A 389 -25.86 27.91 15.97
C ARG A 389 -26.22 29.36 15.65
N ALA A 390 -25.38 30.05 14.90
CA ALA A 390 -25.68 31.40 14.43
C ALA A 390 -26.55 31.37 13.18
N ARG A 391 -27.71 32.04 13.22
CA ARG A 391 -28.62 32.20 12.07
C ARG A 391 -28.28 33.43 11.23
N ALA A 392 -27.63 34.41 11.84
CA ALA A 392 -27.25 35.67 11.22
C ALA A 392 -25.83 36.10 11.61
N GLN A 393 -25.30 37.04 10.85
CA GLN A 393 -23.95 37.60 11.05
C GLN A 393 -23.72 38.12 12.48
N VAL A 394 -24.70 38.83 13.05
CA VAL A 394 -24.57 39.40 14.42
C VAL A 394 -24.43 38.30 15.47
N GLU A 395 -25.16 37.20 15.33
CA GLU A 395 -25.06 36.04 16.21
C GLU A 395 -23.71 35.34 16.05
N ALA A 396 -23.23 35.21 14.80
CA ALA A 396 -21.92 34.63 14.51
C ALA A 396 -20.79 35.43 15.18
N ARG A 397 -20.82 36.77 15.06
CA ARG A 397 -19.88 37.67 15.76
C ARG A 397 -19.91 37.42 17.27
N GLY A 398 -21.11 37.36 17.86
CA GLY A 398 -21.28 37.12 19.30
C GLY A 398 -20.70 35.78 19.75
N LEU A 399 -20.94 34.69 19.00
CA LEU A 399 -20.37 33.37 19.31
C LEU A 399 -18.84 33.36 19.19
N LEU A 400 -18.29 34.03 18.19
CA LEU A 400 -16.84 34.08 17.95
C LEU A 400 -16.12 34.90 19.03
N LEU A 401 -16.68 36.03 19.43
CA LEU A 401 -16.07 36.94 20.42
C LEU A 401 -16.34 36.58 21.89
N ASN A 402 -17.25 35.65 22.15
CA ASN A 402 -17.54 35.16 23.52
C ASN A 402 -17.16 33.67 23.71
N GLY A 403 -16.50 33.06 22.72
CA GLY A 403 -16.10 31.66 22.74
C GLY A 403 -14.91 31.35 23.64
N TYR A 404 -14.57 30.06 23.77
CA TYR A 404 -13.51 29.53 24.65
C TYR A 404 -12.11 30.18 24.48
N PHE A 405 -11.82 30.79 23.32
CA PHE A 405 -10.56 31.48 23.01
C PHE A 405 -10.71 33.00 22.86
N ALA A 406 -11.84 33.58 23.27
CA ALA A 406 -12.14 35.00 23.06
C ALA A 406 -11.16 35.96 23.77
N SER A 407 -10.61 35.56 24.91
CA SER A 407 -9.70 36.36 25.73
C SER A 407 -8.23 36.21 25.35
N GLU A 408 -7.88 35.26 24.48
CA GLU A 408 -6.52 34.99 24.05
C GLU A 408 -6.32 35.65 22.67
N ARG A 409 -5.56 36.74 22.63
CA ARG A 409 -5.18 37.45 21.40
C ARG A 409 -3.67 37.57 21.31
#